data_AF-A0A959UHF0-F1
#
_entry.id   AF-A0A959UHF0-F1
#
_cell.length_a   1.000
_cell.length_b   1.000
_cell.length_c   1.000
_cell.angle_alpha   90.00
_cell.angle_beta   90.00
_cell.angle_gamma   90.00
#
_symmetry.space_group_name_H-M   'P 1'
#
loop_
_entity.id
_entity.type
_entity.pdbx_description
1 polymer ?
#
loop_
_entity_poly.entity_id
_entity_poly.type
_entity_poly.pdbx_seq_one_letter_code
_entity_poly.pdbx_strand_id
1 'polypeptide(L)'
;MNNRIKKLRTQSTQTRPALSAERARLITAFYKNTDTISMSIPIQRAKAFDHILRHKQICINEGEWIVGERGPGPQQCPTYPEICVHSLNDLNMLKNREKVPFYSDEETSEIYKNEIIPFWHGHSIRDKMFETLPKKWKDAYEAGV
;
A
#
# COMPACT_ATOMS: atom_id res chain seq x y z
N MET A 1 30.45 -4.88 -17.10
CA MET A 1 29.08 -4.33 -16.98
C MET A 1 28.89 -3.22 -18.00
N ASN A 2 27.94 -3.34 -18.95
CA ASN A 2 27.71 -2.32 -19.99
C ASN A 2 26.96 -1.09 -19.44
N ASN A 3 26.85 -0.02 -20.23
CA ASN A 3 26.24 1.24 -19.81
C ASN A 3 24.77 1.09 -19.40
N ARG A 4 24.01 0.26 -20.12
CA ARG A 4 22.60 -0.05 -19.78
C ARG A 4 22.49 -0.68 -18.39
N ILE A 5 23.26 -1.74 -18.11
CA ILE A 5 23.22 -2.43 -16.81
C ILE A 5 23.72 -1.50 -15.69
N LYS A 6 24.72 -0.65 -15.95
CA LYS A 6 25.15 0.38 -15.00
C LYS A 6 24.00 1.33 -14.66
N LYS A 7 23.29 1.88 -15.65
CA LYS A 7 22.13 2.77 -15.46
C LYS A 7 21.03 2.11 -14.63
N LEU A 8 20.62 0.88 -14.99
CA LEU A 8 19.58 0.14 -14.27
C LEU A 8 19.98 -0.19 -12.81
N ARG A 9 21.24 -0.57 -12.58
CA ARG A 9 21.75 -0.82 -11.23
C ARG A 9 21.76 0.46 -10.39
N THR A 10 22.21 1.58 -10.97
CA THR A 10 22.19 2.88 -10.31
C THR A 10 20.76 3.26 -9.93
N GLN A 11 19.80 3.17 -10.86
CA GLN A 11 18.38 3.42 -10.56
C GLN A 11 17.87 2.51 -9.43
N SER A 12 18.08 1.20 -9.53
CA SER A 12 17.62 0.23 -8.53
C SER A 12 18.20 0.47 -7.13
N THR A 13 19.46 0.92 -7.02
CA THR A 13 20.15 1.09 -5.73
C THR A 13 20.09 2.50 -5.15
N GLN A 14 19.90 3.51 -6.00
CA GLN A 14 19.94 4.93 -5.59
C GLN A 14 18.56 5.59 -5.58
N THR A 15 17.55 5.00 -6.22
CA THR A 15 16.19 5.50 -6.05
C THR A 15 15.79 5.45 -4.59
N ARG A 16 15.18 6.52 -4.11
CA ARG A 16 14.70 6.66 -2.75
C ARG A 16 13.36 5.89 -2.62
N PRO A 17 13.21 4.95 -1.67
CA PRO A 17 11.95 4.24 -1.50
C PRO A 17 10.83 5.21 -1.13
N ALA A 18 9.67 5.09 -1.78
CA ALA A 18 8.52 5.93 -1.50
C ALA A 18 7.24 5.10 -1.39
N LEU A 19 6.23 5.65 -0.71
CA LEU A 19 4.88 5.08 -0.72
C LEU A 19 4.09 5.67 -1.88
N SER A 20 3.27 4.84 -2.52
CA SER A 20 2.27 5.27 -3.47
C SER A 20 0.86 5.02 -2.92
N ALA A 21 0.01 6.04 -3.00
CA ALA A 21 -1.41 5.91 -2.67
C ALA A 21 -2.23 5.17 -3.75
N GLU A 22 -1.68 4.91 -4.93
CA GLU A 22 -2.42 4.37 -6.10
C GLU A 22 -3.23 3.13 -5.75
N ARG A 23 -2.56 2.07 -5.28
CA ARG A 23 -3.24 0.81 -4.94
C ARG A 23 -4.30 1.03 -3.86
N ALA A 24 -3.99 1.82 -2.84
CA ALA A 24 -4.92 2.13 -1.76
C ALA A 24 -6.18 2.82 -2.31
N ARG A 25 -6.05 3.73 -3.27
CA ARG A 25 -7.21 4.35 -3.94
C ARG A 25 -8.00 3.35 -4.76
N LEU A 26 -7.33 2.54 -5.59
CA LEU A 26 -8.00 1.53 -6.43
C LEU A 26 -8.79 0.52 -5.60
N ILE A 27 -8.18 -0.01 -4.53
CA ILE A 27 -8.85 -0.99 -3.66
C ILE A 27 -10.01 -0.34 -2.90
N THR A 28 -9.84 0.90 -2.41
CA THR A 28 -10.90 1.65 -1.74
C THR A 28 -12.06 1.93 -2.68
N ALA A 29 -11.79 2.37 -3.91
CA ALA A 29 -12.81 2.64 -4.92
C ALA A 29 -13.62 1.38 -5.26
N PHE A 30 -12.94 0.23 -5.38
CA PHE A 30 -13.61 -1.05 -5.57
C PHE A 30 -14.57 -1.36 -4.42
N TYR A 31 -14.11 -1.35 -3.16
CA TYR A 31 -14.94 -1.71 -2.00
C TYR A 31 -15.99 -0.66 -1.62
N LYS A 32 -15.85 0.61 -2.04
CA LYS A 32 -16.89 1.63 -1.89
C LYS A 32 -18.11 1.38 -2.78
N ASN A 33 -17.97 0.59 -3.84
CA ASN A 33 -19.09 0.26 -4.71
C ASN A 33 -20.03 -0.73 -4.00
N THR A 34 -21.30 -0.36 -3.84
CA THR A 34 -22.34 -1.15 -3.17
C THR A 34 -22.58 -2.52 -3.81
N ASP A 35 -22.34 -2.65 -5.11
CA ASP A 35 -22.49 -3.93 -5.82
C ASP A 35 -21.53 -4.99 -5.30
N THR A 36 -20.42 -4.58 -4.67
CA THR A 36 -19.45 -5.52 -4.08
C THR A 36 -19.96 -6.21 -2.83
N ILE A 37 -20.94 -5.65 -2.13
CA ILE A 37 -21.43 -6.15 -0.84
C ILE A 37 -22.18 -7.49 -1.01
N SER A 38 -22.87 -7.67 -2.14
CA SER A 38 -23.64 -8.89 -2.43
C SER A 38 -22.77 -10.07 -2.90
N MET A 39 -21.47 -9.84 -3.15
CA MET A 39 -20.56 -10.85 -3.65
C MET A 39 -20.05 -11.75 -2.54
N SER A 40 -19.87 -13.05 -2.83
CA SER A 40 -19.12 -13.93 -1.93
C SER A 40 -17.69 -13.44 -1.79
N ILE A 41 -17.09 -13.64 -0.60
CA ILE A 41 -15.73 -13.14 -0.31
C ILE A 41 -14.68 -13.57 -1.36
N PRO A 42 -14.65 -14.82 -1.86
CA PRO A 42 -13.70 -15.20 -2.91
C PRO A 42 -13.89 -14.41 -4.21
N ILE A 43 -15.14 -14.20 -4.65
CA ILE A 43 -15.46 -13.45 -5.87
C ILE A 43 -15.10 -11.97 -5.68
N GLN A 44 -15.45 -11.41 -4.53
CA GLN A 44 -15.15 -10.02 -4.17
C GLN A 44 -13.64 -9.77 -4.25
N ARG A 45 -12.81 -10.66 -3.66
CA ARG A 45 -11.34 -10.55 -3.70
C ARG A 45 -10.78 -10.73 -5.10
N ALA A 46 -11.31 -11.67 -5.88
CA ALA A 46 -10.89 -11.88 -7.27
C ALA A 46 -11.16 -10.65 -8.14
N LYS A 47 -12.35 -10.06 -8.01
CA LYS A 47 -12.73 -8.83 -8.72
C LYS A 47 -11.97 -7.60 -8.22
N ALA A 48 -11.66 -7.52 -6.93
CA ALA A 48 -10.79 -6.47 -6.39
C ALA A 48 -9.40 -6.52 -7.02
N PHE A 49 -8.83 -7.72 -7.15
CA PHE A 49 -7.55 -7.94 -7.79
C PHE A 49 -7.60 -7.62 -9.30
N ASP A 50 -8.62 -8.08 -10.01
CA ASP A 50 -8.86 -7.72 -11.42
C ASP A 50 -8.98 -6.20 -11.61
N HIS A 51 -9.72 -5.52 -10.73
CA HIS A 51 -9.84 -4.06 -10.74
C HIS A 51 -8.48 -3.37 -10.57
N ILE A 52 -7.65 -3.81 -9.63
CA ILE A 52 -6.28 -3.27 -9.48
C ILE A 52 -5.48 -3.48 -10.77
N LEU A 53 -5.47 -4.69 -11.32
CA LEU A 53 -4.67 -5.01 -12.50
C LEU A 53 -5.10 -4.23 -13.75
N ARG A 54 -6.40 -3.93 -13.90
CA ARG A 54 -6.93 -3.16 -15.03
C ARG A 54 -6.60 -1.67 -14.98
N HIS A 55 -6.40 -1.11 -13.78
CA HIS A 55 -6.30 0.34 -13.59
C HIS A 55 -4.95 0.81 -13.06
N LYS A 56 -4.10 -0.08 -12.53
CA LYS A 56 -2.76 0.31 -12.07
C LYS A 56 -1.93 0.88 -13.21
N GLN A 57 -1.11 1.88 -12.89
CA GLN A 57 -0.11 2.41 -13.79
C GLN A 57 0.89 1.33 -14.18
N ILE A 58 1.23 1.29 -15.46
CA ILE A 58 2.25 0.41 -16.00
C ILE A 58 3.54 1.23 -16.11
N CYS A 59 4.54 0.89 -15.31
CA CYS A 59 5.86 1.47 -15.40
C CYS A 59 6.76 0.59 -16.29
N ILE A 60 7.36 1.22 -17.30
CA ILE A 60 8.39 0.61 -18.15
C ILE A 60 9.54 1.62 -18.18
N ASN A 61 10.67 1.29 -17.56
CA ASN A 61 11.82 2.18 -17.51
C ASN A 61 12.72 2.02 -18.75
N GLU A 62 13.44 3.09 -19.07
CA GLU A 62 14.34 3.10 -20.21
C GLU A 62 15.50 2.10 -20.03
N GLY A 63 15.66 1.20 -21.00
CA GLY A 63 16.71 0.19 -21.00
C GLY A 63 16.32 -1.12 -20.30
N GLU A 64 15.11 -1.24 -19.76
CA GLU A 64 14.58 -2.50 -19.26
C GLU A 64 14.34 -3.51 -20.40
N TRP A 65 14.65 -4.77 -20.12
CA TRP A 65 14.32 -5.91 -21.00
C TRP A 65 13.23 -6.78 -20.40
N ILE A 66 13.23 -6.89 -19.07
CA ILE A 66 12.13 -7.47 -18.29
C ILE A 66 11.45 -6.28 -17.64
N VAL A 67 10.17 -6.11 -17.91
CA VAL A 67 9.37 -4.95 -17.47
C VAL A 67 8.40 -5.36 -16.38
N GLY A 68 7.96 -4.38 -15.61
CA GLY A 68 6.97 -4.55 -14.57
C GLY A 68 7.49 -4.08 -13.23
N GLU A 69 6.90 -2.98 -12.75
CA GLU A 69 7.11 -2.47 -11.40
C GLU A 69 5.85 -2.69 -10.56
N ARG A 70 6.06 -2.83 -9.25
CA ARG A 70 4.98 -3.05 -8.27
C ARG A 70 4.10 -1.82 -8.09
N GLY A 71 4.64 -0.62 -8.29
CA GLY A 71 3.92 0.65 -8.24
C GLY A 71 4.14 1.50 -9.49
N PRO A 72 3.82 2.81 -9.41
CA PRO A 72 3.86 3.69 -10.58
C PRO A 72 5.29 4.03 -11.05
N GLY A 73 6.30 3.75 -10.24
CA GLY A 73 7.70 4.02 -10.55
C GLY A 73 8.68 3.24 -9.66
N PRO A 74 9.99 3.32 -9.96
CA PRO A 74 11.02 2.57 -9.25
C PRO A 74 10.95 2.78 -7.73
N GLN A 75 10.93 1.68 -6.98
CA GLN A 75 10.79 1.67 -5.51
C GLN A 75 9.57 2.44 -4.93
N GLN A 76 8.57 2.77 -5.75
CA GLN A 76 7.30 3.30 -5.27
C GLN A 76 6.40 2.14 -4.84
N CYS A 77 6.27 1.98 -3.53
CA CYS A 77 5.67 0.82 -2.91
C CYS A 77 4.19 1.07 -2.59
N PRO A 78 3.28 0.17 -2.95
CA PRO A 78 1.88 0.28 -2.57
C PRO A 78 1.70 -0.09 -1.10
N THR A 79 0.56 0.31 -0.53
CA THR A 79 0.09 -0.19 0.77
C THR A 79 -1.20 -1.02 0.64
N TYR A 80 -1.58 -1.63 1.75
CA TYR A 80 -2.63 -2.63 1.84
C TYR A 80 -3.62 -2.26 2.95
N PRO A 81 -4.44 -1.20 2.76
CA PRO A 81 -5.31 -0.69 3.81
C PRO A 81 -6.41 -1.68 4.20
N GLU A 82 -6.74 -2.64 3.33
CA GLU A 82 -7.64 -3.76 3.64
C GLU A 82 -7.07 -4.72 4.68
N ILE A 83 -5.74 -4.77 4.82
CA ILE A 83 -5.04 -5.59 5.81
C ILE A 83 -4.79 -4.77 7.07
N CYS A 84 -4.09 -3.65 6.91
CA CYS A 84 -3.74 -2.72 7.98
C CYS A 84 -3.65 -1.32 7.39
N VAL A 85 -4.58 -0.45 7.76
CA VAL A 85 -4.53 0.96 7.37
C VAL A 85 -3.48 1.69 8.19
N HIS A 86 -2.67 2.51 7.54
CA HIS A 86 -1.66 3.34 8.20
C HIS A 86 -2.29 4.68 8.60
N SER A 87 -2.06 5.11 9.84
CA SER A 87 -2.40 6.46 10.30
C SER A 87 -1.43 7.49 9.71
N LEU A 88 -1.77 8.78 9.81
CA LEU A 88 -0.84 9.86 9.42
C LEU A 88 0.44 9.86 10.25
N ASN A 89 0.35 9.45 11.52
CA ASN A 89 1.53 9.27 12.36
C ASN A 89 2.42 8.13 11.84
N ASP A 90 1.82 7.01 11.42
CA ASP A 90 2.58 5.89 10.83
C ASP A 90 3.29 6.31 9.54
N LEU A 91 2.61 7.05 8.65
CA LEU A 91 3.23 7.59 7.43
C LEU A 91 4.42 8.51 7.78
N ASN A 92 4.26 9.37 8.78
CA ASN A 92 5.32 10.25 9.25
C ASN A 92 6.49 9.46 9.88
N MET A 93 6.22 8.42 10.65
CA MET A 93 7.24 7.53 11.21
C MET A 93 8.00 6.77 10.11
N LEU A 94 7.29 6.24 9.11
CA LEU A 94 7.90 5.55 7.97
C LEU A 94 8.81 6.47 7.15
N LYS A 95 8.44 7.74 7.00
CA LYS A 95 9.23 8.76 6.32
C LYS A 95 10.51 9.12 7.08
N ASN A 96 10.44 9.21 8.41
CA ASN A 96 11.51 9.76 9.25
C ASN A 96 12.38 8.71 9.96
N ARG A 97 12.04 7.42 9.88
CA ARG A 97 12.82 6.36 10.53
C ARG A 97 14.23 6.26 9.93
N GLU A 98 15.21 6.01 10.81
CA GLU A 98 16.62 5.89 10.44
C GLU A 98 16.86 4.72 9.46
N LYS A 99 16.18 3.59 9.69
CA LYS A 99 16.37 2.36 8.92
C LYS A 99 15.21 2.12 7.96
N VAL A 100 15.55 1.93 6.69
CA VAL A 100 14.61 1.59 5.62
C VAL A 100 13.47 2.62 5.47
N PRO A 101 13.73 3.93 5.38
CA PRO A 101 12.65 4.92 5.28
C PRO A 101 11.82 4.72 4.00
N PHE A 102 10.52 4.97 4.10
CA PHE A 102 9.61 5.07 2.96
C PHE A 102 9.00 6.46 2.96
N TYR A 103 9.33 7.23 1.92
CA TYR A 103 8.88 8.60 1.81
C TYR A 103 7.44 8.68 1.32
N SER A 104 6.59 9.39 2.03
CA SER A 104 5.31 9.86 1.53
C SER A 104 5.39 11.37 1.28
N ASP A 105 4.89 11.79 0.13
CA ASP A 105 4.66 13.19 -0.17
C ASP A 105 3.35 13.69 0.48
N GLU A 106 3.12 14.99 0.34
CA GLU A 106 1.94 15.65 0.89
C GLU A 106 0.65 15.16 0.22
N GLU A 107 0.68 14.94 -1.10
CA GLU A 107 -0.45 14.40 -1.84
C GLU A 107 -0.87 13.02 -1.32
N THR A 108 0.09 12.10 -1.13
CA THR A 108 -0.17 10.78 -0.53
C THR A 108 -0.78 10.95 0.86
N SER A 109 -0.26 11.86 1.68
CA SER A 109 -0.75 12.07 3.04
C SER A 109 -2.18 12.60 3.07
N GLU A 110 -2.53 13.55 2.18
CA GLU A 110 -3.88 14.08 2.04
C GLU A 110 -4.87 13.04 1.50
N ILE A 111 -4.48 12.22 0.53
CA ILE A 111 -5.29 11.10 0.06
C ILE A 111 -5.62 10.15 1.21
N TYR A 112 -4.64 9.84 2.08
CA TYR A 112 -4.89 8.97 3.22
C TYR A 112 -5.86 9.57 4.21
N LYS A 113 -5.65 10.83 4.56
CA LYS A 113 -6.49 11.57 5.50
C LYS A 113 -7.94 11.66 5.02
N ASN A 114 -8.15 11.97 3.74
CA ASN A 114 -9.46 12.34 3.22
C ASN A 114 -10.22 11.15 2.61
N GLU A 115 -9.53 10.15 2.06
CA GLU A 115 -10.17 9.06 1.30
C GLU A 115 -9.98 7.67 1.91
N ILE A 116 -8.76 7.33 2.34
CA ILE A 116 -8.37 5.96 2.70
C ILE A 116 -8.69 5.64 4.15
N ILE A 117 -8.17 6.44 5.10
CA ILE A 117 -8.36 6.21 6.55
C ILE A 117 -9.85 6.21 6.91
N PRO A 118 -10.68 7.18 6.47
CA PRO A 118 -12.09 7.21 6.84
C PRO A 118 -12.87 5.99 6.38
N PHE A 119 -12.49 5.39 5.23
CA PHE A 119 -13.16 4.20 4.72
C PHE A 119 -12.70 2.92 5.42
N TRP A 120 -11.39 2.76 5.62
CA TRP A 120 -10.82 1.50 6.11
C TRP A 120 -10.84 1.34 7.63
N HIS A 121 -11.01 2.43 8.38
CA HIS A 121 -11.19 2.36 9.82
C HIS A 121 -12.39 1.48 10.17
N GLY A 122 -12.17 0.44 10.98
CA GLY A 122 -13.18 -0.57 11.35
C GLY A 122 -13.44 -1.63 10.27
N HIS A 123 -12.90 -1.47 9.07
CA HIS A 123 -13.11 -2.40 7.95
C HIS A 123 -11.89 -3.28 7.67
N SER A 124 -10.69 -2.86 8.09
CA SER A 124 -9.44 -3.58 7.90
C SER A 124 -9.42 -4.91 8.65
N ILE A 125 -8.63 -5.88 8.16
CA ILE A 125 -8.45 -7.17 8.84
C ILE A 125 -7.90 -6.94 10.26
N ARG A 126 -6.94 -6.02 10.40
CA ARG A 126 -6.38 -5.65 11.70
C ARG A 126 -7.46 -5.19 12.67
N ASP A 127 -8.32 -4.24 12.28
CA ASP A 127 -9.35 -3.71 13.17
C ASP A 127 -10.30 -4.82 13.64
N LYS A 128 -10.78 -5.66 12.71
CA LYS A 128 -11.64 -6.82 13.02
C LYS A 128 -10.97 -7.84 13.94
N MET A 129 -9.66 -8.07 13.77
CA MET A 129 -8.90 -8.92 14.68
C MET A 129 -8.82 -8.30 16.08
N PHE A 130 -8.47 -7.01 16.18
CA PHE A 130 -8.35 -6.33 17.47
C PHE A 130 -9.68 -6.22 18.22
N GLU A 131 -10.83 -6.24 17.53
CA GLU A 131 -12.15 -6.35 18.16
C GLU A 131 -12.36 -7.70 18.85
N THR A 132 -11.90 -8.80 18.23
CA THR A 132 -12.20 -10.17 18.66
C THR A 132 -11.14 -10.80 19.57
N LEU A 133 -9.90 -10.29 19.55
CA LEU A 133 -8.80 -10.85 20.34
C LEU A 133 -9.04 -10.72 21.86
N PRO A 134 -8.59 -11.68 22.69
CA PRO A 134 -8.73 -11.59 24.14
C PRO A 134 -7.98 -10.40 24.74
N LYS A 135 -8.50 -9.79 25.81
CA LYS A 135 -7.85 -8.66 26.49
C LYS A 135 -6.39 -8.96 26.88
N LYS A 136 -6.12 -10.14 27.43
CA LYS A 136 -4.75 -10.56 27.81
C LYS A 136 -3.76 -10.50 26.63
N TRP A 137 -4.22 -10.80 25.42
CA TRP A 137 -3.38 -10.72 24.23
C TRP A 137 -3.10 -9.26 23.86
N LYS A 138 -4.13 -8.39 23.90
CA LYS A 138 -3.98 -6.96 23.62
C LYS A 138 -3.05 -6.28 24.63
N ASP A 139 -3.20 -6.60 25.91
CA ASP A 139 -2.34 -6.09 26.99
C ASP A 139 -0.86 -6.45 26.74
N ALA A 140 -0.58 -7.69 26.31
CA ALA A 140 0.79 -8.13 25.97
C ALA A 140 1.33 -7.40 24.73
N TYR A 141 0.50 -7.28 23.68
CA TYR A 141 0.86 -6.56 22.46
C TYR A 141 1.21 -5.09 22.72
N GLU A 142 0.43 -4.39 23.55
CA GLU A 142 0.67 -3.00 23.94
C GLU A 142 1.93 -2.84 24.82
N ALA A 143 2.27 -3.86 25.61
CA ALA A 143 3.52 -3.90 26.38
C ALA A 143 4.75 -4.22 25.52
N GLY A 144 4.57 -4.60 24.24
CA GLY A 144 5.66 -4.96 23.34
C GLY A 144 6.28 -6.34 23.60
N VAL A 145 5.51 -7.28 24.17
CA VAL A 145 5.93 -8.64 24.54
C VAL A 145 5.25 -9.69 23.67
#